data_AF-A0A2G2BKS8-F1
#
_entry.id   AF-A0A2G2BKS8-F1
#
_cell.length_a   1.000
_cell.length_b   1.000
_cell.length_c   1.000
_cell.angle_alpha   90.00
_cell.angle_beta   90.00
_cell.angle_gamma   90.00
#
_symmetry.space_group_name_H-M   'P 1'
#
loop_
_entity.id
_entity.type
_entity.pdbx_description
1 polymer ?
#
loop_
_entity_poly.entity_id
_entity_poly.type
_entity_poly.pdbx_seq_one_letter_code
_entity_poly.pdbx_strand_id
1 'polypeptide(L)' 'MPTSPRPLSPCIHVCQIEPSTQMCQGCGRTLDEIACWGSMTEAEKAPVWERIEQAGYVEQQNAARDATTG' A
#
# COMPACT_ATOMS: atom_id res chain seq x y z
N MET A 1 -13.69 -7.71 -19.37
CA MET A 1 -13.46 -6.61 -18.42
C MET A 1 -12.54 -7.14 -17.32
N PRO A 2 -11.30 -6.66 -17.17
CA PRO A 2 -10.44 -7.18 -16.12
C PRO A 2 -10.93 -6.59 -14.79
N THR A 3 -11.79 -7.35 -14.12
CA THR A 3 -12.19 -7.13 -12.74
C THR A 3 -11.02 -7.58 -11.86
N SER A 4 -9.91 -6.86 -11.88
CA SER A 4 -8.87 -7.10 -10.86
C SER A 4 -9.33 -6.37 -9.60
N PRO A 5 -9.84 -7.08 -8.57
CA PRO A 5 -10.21 -6.42 -7.33
C PRO A 5 -8.93 -5.82 -6.74
N ARG A 6 -8.94 -4.50 -6.53
CA ARG A 6 -7.92 -3.88 -5.68
C ARG A 6 -7.92 -4.65 -4.37
N PRO A 7 -6.78 -5.16 -3.88
CA PRO A 7 -6.76 -5.93 -2.65
C PRO A 7 -7.27 -5.07 -1.49
N LEU A 8 -7.86 -5.68 -0.46
CA LEU A 8 -8.34 -4.94 0.73
C LEU A 8 -7.24 -4.12 1.43
N SER A 9 -5.97 -4.46 1.19
CA SER A 9 -4.81 -3.74 1.70
C SER A 9 -3.65 -3.80 0.70
N PRO A 10 -2.90 -2.71 0.49
CA PRO A 10 -1.66 -2.69 -0.31
C PRO A 10 -0.46 -3.32 0.43
N CYS A 11 -0.68 -4.04 1.53
CA CYS A 11 0.40 -4.63 2.32
C CYS A 11 0.98 -5.88 1.62
N ILE A 12 2.30 -5.88 1.42
CA ILE A 12 3.08 -7.00 0.87
C ILE A 12 3.87 -7.74 1.97
N HIS A 13 3.48 -7.56 3.24
CA HIS A 13 4.19 -8.08 4.42
C HIS A 13 5.63 -7.56 4.59
N VAL A 14 6.00 -6.50 3.87
CA VAL A 14 7.22 -5.74 4.08
C VAL A 14 6.89 -4.49 4.90
N CYS A 15 7.41 -4.43 6.12
CA CYS A 15 7.24 -3.28 7.01
C CYS A 15 8.58 -2.57 7.17
N GLN A 16 8.91 -1.70 6.21
CA GLN A 16 10.15 -0.93 6.22
C GLN A 16 9.81 0.55 6.10
N ILE A 17 9.89 1.28 7.21
CA ILE A 17 9.59 2.72 7.25
C ILE A 17 10.81 3.51 6.83
N GLU A 18 10.63 4.36 5.81
CA GLU A 18 11.62 5.33 5.40
C GLU A 18 11.69 6.45 6.47
N PRO A 19 12.83 6.65 7.14
CA PRO A 19 12.93 7.63 8.22
C PRO A 19 12.72 9.06 7.73
N SER A 20 13.08 9.36 6.47
CA SER A 20 12.94 10.69 5.89
C SER A 20 11.50 11.07 5.52
N THR A 21 10.70 10.11 5.03
CA THR A 21 9.31 10.36 4.60
C THR A 21 8.27 9.83 5.58
N GLN A 22 8.69 9.04 6.57
CA GLN A 22 7.83 8.32 7.52
C GLN A 22 6.79 7.42 6.82
N MET A 23 7.10 6.95 5.62
CA MET A 23 6.26 6.06 4.82
C MET A 23 6.87 4.66 4.75
N CYS A 24 6.01 3.65 4.74
CA CYS A 24 6.42 2.28 4.48
C CYS A 24 6.83 2.14 3.01
N GLN A 25 8.08 1.78 2.76
CA GLN A 25 8.60 1.54 1.42
C GLN A 25 7.90 0.37 0.71
N GLY A 26 7.32 -0.57 1.46
CA GLY A 26 6.57 -1.70 0.91
C GLY A 26 5.17 -1.30 0.43
N CYS A 27 4.36 -0.69 1.31
CA CYS A 27 2.96 -0.40 1.02
C CYS A 27 2.66 1.07 0.68
N GLY A 28 3.62 1.97 0.80
CA GLY A 28 3.47 3.41 0.53
C GLY A 28 2.69 4.19 1.59
N ARG A 29 2.43 3.59 2.75
CA ARG A 29 1.55 4.12 3.80
C ARG A 29 2.31 4.52 5.04
N THR A 30 1.81 5.52 5.74
CA THR A 30 2.35 5.95 7.02
C THR A 30 1.93 4.98 8.14
N LEU A 31 2.66 5.00 9.25
CA LEU A 31 2.34 4.21 10.44
C LEU A 31 0.93 4.47 10.97
N ASP A 32 0.49 5.73 10.95
CA ASP A 32 -0.84 6.13 11.40
C ASP A 32 -1.94 5.53 10.51
N GLU A 33 -1.78 5.63 9.20
CA GLU A 33 -2.69 5.00 8.24
C GLU A 33 -2.73 3.47 8.44
N ILE A 34 -1.57 2.82 8.66
CA ILE A 34 -1.48 1.38 8.90
C ILE A 34 -2.26 1.01 10.18
N ALA A 35 -2.09 1.76 11.26
CA ALA A 35 -2.79 1.55 12.52
C ALA A 35 -4.32 1.74 12.38
N CYS A 36 -4.75 2.76 11.64
CA CYS A 36 -6.16 3.09 11.45
C CYS A 36 -6.84 2.31 10.32
N TRP A 37 -6.11 1.58 9.47
CA TRP A 37 -6.67 0.96 8.25
C TRP A 37 -7.82 -0.01 8.50
N GLY A 38 -7.76 -0.77 9.60
CA GLY A 38 -8.81 -1.71 9.99
C GLY A 38 -10.13 -1.01 10.32
N SER A 39 -10.06 0.24 10.80
CA SER A 39 -11.21 1.06 11.16
C SER A 39 -11.64 2.03 10.07
N MET A 40 -10.77 2.31 9.09
CA MET A 40 -11.06 3.20 7.96
C MET A 40 -12.15 2.65 7.04
N THR A 41 -13.05 3.53 6.63
CA THR A 41 -14.07 3.28 5.60
C THR A 41 -13.48 3.39 4.20
N GLU A 42 -14.18 2.85 3.19
CA GLU A 42 -13.71 2.86 1.80
C GLU A 42 -13.47 4.27 1.26
N ALA A 43 -14.27 5.25 1.71
CA ALA A 43 -14.09 6.66 1.40
C ALA A 43 -12.80 7.25 2.00
N GLU A 44 -12.40 6.80 3.19
CA GLU A 44 -11.14 7.19 3.82
C GLU A 44 -9.94 6.48 3.19
N LYS A 45 -10.16 5.27 2.65
CA LYS A 45 -9.12 4.51 1.93
C LYS A 45 -8.87 5.04 0.53
N ALA A 46 -9.85 5.63 -0.12
CA ALA A 46 -9.75 6.18 -1.47
C ALA A 46 -8.59 7.19 -1.66
N PRO A 47 -8.44 8.24 -0.82
CA PRO A 47 -7.32 9.19 -0.97
C PRO A 47 -5.95 8.53 -0.68
N VAL A 48 -5.92 7.53 0.20
CA VAL A 48 -4.71 6.75 0.49
C VAL A 48 -4.28 5.96 -0.74
N TRP A 49 -5.23 5.30 -1.41
CA TRP A 49 -4.99 4.60 -2.68
C TRP A 49 -4.49 5.54 -3.76
N GLU A 50 -5.14 6.69 -3.96
CA GLU A 50 -4.73 7.66 -4.96
C GLU A 50 -3.29 8.14 -4.73
N ARG A 51 -2.91 8.39 -3.48
CA ARG A 51 -1.55 8.78 -3.11
C ARG A 51 -0.52 7.68 -3.40
N ILE A 52 -0.83 6.42 -3.08
CA ILE A 52 0.03 5.26 -3.35
C ILE A 52 0.20 5.07 -4.86
N GLU A 53 -0.89 5.21 -5.63
CA GLU A 53 -0.90 5.14 -7.09
C GLU A 53 -0.05 6.26 -7.70
N GLN A 54 -0.22 7.51 -7.25
CA GLN A 54 0.54 8.67 -7.72
C GLN A 54 2.03 8.61 -7.38
N ALA A 55 2.37 8.09 -6.20
CA ALA A 55 3.75 7.93 -5.78
C ALA A 55 4.44 6.70 -6.41
N GLY A 56 3.72 5.87 -7.18
CA GLY A 56 4.29 4.72 -7.87
C GLY A 56 4.57 3.49 -6.98
N TYR A 57 4.11 3.50 -5.73
CA TYR A 57 4.31 2.37 -4.82
C TYR A 57 3.61 1.09 -5.30
N VAL A 58 2.54 1.20 -6.09
CA VAL A 58 1.83 0.04 -6.68
C VAL A 58 2.74 -0.78 -7.60
N GLU A 59 3.63 -0.11 -8.36
CA GLU A 59 4.56 -0.80 -9.24
C GLU A 59 5.64 -1.55 -8.45
N GLN A 60 6.16 -0.94 -7.38
CA GLN A 60 7.05 -1.60 -6.42
C GLN A 60 6.39 -2.78 -5.70
N GLN A 61 5.11 -2.67 -5.36
CA GLN A 61 4.34 -3.76 -4.75
C GLN A 61 4.16 -4.94 -5.70
N ASN A 62 3.85 -4.69 -6.97
CA ASN A 62 3.71 -5.74 -7.97
C ASN A 62 5.05 -6.47 -8.19
N ALA A 63 6.15 -5.72 -8.30
CA ALA A 63 7.49 -6.30 -8.40
C ALA A 63 7.86 -7.15 -7.17
N ALA A 64 7.56 -6.68 -5.96
CA ALA A 64 7.85 -7.41 -4.73
C ALA A 64 6.96 -8.67 -4.56
N ARG A 65 5.69 -8.61 -4.99
CA ARG A 65 4.80 -9.79 -4.98
C ARG A 65 5.24 -10.86 -5.97
N ASP A 66 5.69 -10.46 -7.16
CA ASP A 66 6.26 -11.38 -8.16
C ASP A 66 7.53 -12.07 -7.60
N ALA A 67 8.39 -11.31 -6.91
CA ALA A 67 9.62 -11.83 -6.30
C ALA A 67 9.43 -12.80 -5.12
N THR A 68 8.25 -12.86 -4.50
CA THR A 68 7.98 -13.74 -3.33
C THR A 68 7.45 -15.13 -3.75
N THR A 69 7.21 -15.35 -5.05
CA THR A 69 6.86 -16.68 -5.59
C THR A 69 8.14 -17.44 -5.96
N GLY A 70 8.90 -17.90 -4.97
CA GLY A 70 10.15 -18.66 -5.14
C GLY A 70 10.44 -19.57 -3.97
#